data_AF-A0A9J6F3A1-F1
#
_entry.id   AF-A0A9J6F3A1-F1
#
_cell.length_a   1.000
_cell.length_b   1.000
_cell.length_c   1.000
_cell.angle_alpha   90.00
_cell.angle_beta   90.00
_cell.angle_gamma   90.00
#
_symmetry.space_group_name_H-M   'P 1'
#
loop_
_entity.id
_entity.type
_entity.pdbx_description
1 polymer ?
#
loop_
_entity_poly.entity_id
_entity_poly.type
_entity_poly.pdbx_seq_one_letter_code
_entity_poly.pdbx_strand_id
1 'polypeptide(L)'
;MTTDEGSNLAKTVESPVNHSSILRKQIGSVKSRKSTTPGIQRSASHLELSSDKEPPLMTTVPVNSATAEPPPVDGVTSGLTSGPLESAGIGYKSKQHLSAKDQDGYETAAARPGAIAGVVIGLFCSLVGFALLAFAMAYSTQAEKSSDDSVACSTDQCHEALKLLDAAGNLTVDPCDDFYEYVCHRWTQNGSFLGDVMDDFYSLLDSIIMPGELPYPDIYGSHIFFHTYRACTRFMNTSEDTAALKFVLPRLQKHASSLHGLSGRDLVTAIATLSAVSGIDVIFGIGLGLRNQSVHPAIRGGRSIRQAFRGLPDFESHLEAAVAAMARKAPPKELVTDILKLDDIVSAAFENNSDTRLLNLSAITDTALQLARSDWSSLFQKYLNWSHTEWFFWTGRNQAESILKIIGENATSEAARAYLSLQVAADVLALYFKSRLLSSADTSQPETRKTCLKAACRVSSHACSYQIDRLLGLPPIAEADTQALLDVVVDAFSKKQGLISWIDSYRWVTLMTTFRNTTVTLPHRLVRPLSDRNTPVYPNISQWSGDFPR
;
A
#
# COMPACT_ATOMS: atom_id res chain seq x y z
N MET A 1 52.47 -38.22 -28.41
CA MET A 1 53.35 -37.88 -29.55
C MET A 1 52.61 -36.83 -30.38
N THR A 2 53.08 -35.59 -30.29
CA THR A 2 53.30 -34.61 -31.39
C THR A 2 52.36 -34.67 -32.60
N THR A 3 51.73 -33.60 -33.11
CA THR A 3 52.14 -32.17 -33.20
C THR A 3 50.98 -31.28 -33.68
N ASP A 4 50.90 -30.09 -33.09
CA ASP A 4 50.83 -28.74 -33.65
C ASP A 4 49.75 -28.20 -34.63
N GLU A 5 49.32 -27.00 -34.20
CA GLU A 5 49.12 -25.72 -34.93
C GLU A 5 47.84 -25.43 -35.73
N GLY A 6 47.15 -24.37 -35.30
CA GLY A 6 47.04 -23.19 -36.17
C GLY A 6 45.69 -22.48 -36.34
N SER A 7 45.53 -21.37 -35.61
CA SER A 7 44.96 -20.08 -36.06
C SER A 7 43.46 -19.72 -35.89
N ASN A 8 43.26 -18.74 -34.99
CA ASN A 8 42.59 -17.45 -35.17
C ASN A 8 41.15 -17.38 -35.72
N LEU A 9 40.20 -17.04 -34.83
CA LEU A 9 39.10 -16.13 -35.19
C LEU A 9 38.66 -15.31 -33.95
N ALA A 10 39.28 -14.15 -33.77
CA ALA A 10 38.75 -13.11 -32.89
C ALA A 10 37.55 -12.45 -33.59
N LYS A 11 36.33 -12.70 -33.10
CA LYS A 11 35.15 -11.93 -33.48
C LYS A 11 34.96 -10.77 -32.51
N THR A 12 35.06 -9.58 -33.08
CA THR A 12 34.70 -8.28 -32.52
C THR A 12 33.31 -8.33 -31.89
N VAL A 13 33.24 -7.99 -30.61
CA VAL A 13 31.98 -7.77 -29.88
C VAL A 13 31.39 -6.46 -30.38
N GLU A 14 30.28 -6.52 -31.12
CA GLU A 14 29.49 -5.35 -31.48
C GLU A 14 28.82 -4.75 -30.23
N SER A 15 28.77 -3.42 -30.19
CA SER A 15 28.17 -2.59 -29.13
C SER A 15 26.70 -2.94 -28.86
N PRO A 16 26.19 -2.70 -27.64
CA PRO A 16 24.81 -3.03 -27.28
C PRO A 16 23.81 -2.20 -28.10
N VAL A 17 22.85 -2.91 -28.70
CA VAL A 17 21.72 -2.37 -29.44
C VAL A 17 20.88 -1.46 -28.53
N ASN A 18 20.60 -0.25 -29.01
CA ASN A 18 19.80 0.76 -28.31
C ASN A 18 18.30 0.36 -28.30
N HIS A 19 17.89 -0.36 -27.25
CA HIS A 19 16.53 -0.89 -27.05
C HIS A 19 15.42 0.17 -26.93
N SER A 20 15.76 1.46 -26.78
CA SER A 20 14.78 2.56 -26.71
C SER A 20 13.96 2.74 -27.99
N SER A 21 14.51 2.35 -29.15
CA SER A 21 13.84 2.49 -30.45
C SER A 21 12.76 1.42 -30.70
N ILE A 22 12.85 0.25 -30.04
CA ILE A 22 11.91 -0.85 -30.17
C ILE A 22 10.63 -0.56 -29.37
N LEU A 23 10.77 0.07 -28.18
CA LEU A 23 9.66 0.49 -27.33
C LEU A 23 8.75 1.54 -28.00
N ARG A 24 9.32 2.52 -28.73
CA ARG A 24 8.51 3.53 -29.46
C ARG A 24 7.68 2.96 -30.61
N LYS A 25 8.10 1.85 -31.22
CA LYS A 25 7.40 1.26 -32.37
C LYS A 25 6.23 0.34 -31.98
N GLN A 26 6.25 -0.26 -30.79
CA GLN A 26 5.16 -1.15 -30.37
C GLN A 26 3.98 -0.42 -29.73
N ILE A 27 4.20 0.72 -29.06
CA ILE A 27 3.12 1.50 -28.43
C ILE A 27 2.31 2.29 -29.49
N GLY A 28 2.93 2.68 -30.61
CA GLY A 28 2.27 3.45 -31.68
C GLY A 28 1.39 2.66 -32.66
N SER A 29 1.21 1.34 -32.49
CA SER A 29 0.49 0.49 -33.46
C SER A 29 -0.55 -0.43 -32.82
N VAL A 30 -1.39 0.10 -31.92
CA VAL A 30 -2.67 -0.53 -31.60
C VAL A 30 -3.71 -0.01 -32.61
N LYS A 31 -3.75 -0.62 -33.79
CA LYS A 31 -4.89 -0.45 -34.70
C LYS A 31 -6.13 -1.06 -34.04
N SER A 32 -7.15 -0.24 -33.80
CA SER A 32 -8.51 -0.65 -33.47
C SER A 32 -8.94 -1.84 -34.34
N ARG A 33 -9.01 -3.03 -33.73
CA ARG A 33 -9.70 -4.18 -34.32
C ARG A 33 -11.19 -3.96 -34.12
N LYS A 34 -11.90 -3.66 -35.20
CA LYS A 34 -13.37 -3.81 -35.25
C LYS A 34 -13.71 -5.27 -34.94
N SER A 35 -14.29 -5.49 -33.77
CA SER A 35 -14.94 -6.75 -33.40
C SER A 35 -16.24 -6.86 -34.18
N THR A 36 -16.27 -7.74 -35.18
CA THR A 36 -17.51 -8.26 -35.77
C THR A 36 -17.98 -9.43 -34.91
N THR A 37 -18.99 -9.19 -34.07
CA THR A 37 -19.68 -10.25 -33.33
C THR A 37 -20.81 -10.81 -34.19
N PRO A 38 -20.95 -12.14 -34.38
CA PRO A 38 -22.14 -12.74 -34.97
C PRO A 38 -23.28 -12.74 -33.94
N GLY A 39 -24.45 -12.30 -34.36
CA GLY A 39 -25.65 -12.22 -33.52
C GLY A 39 -26.10 -13.60 -33.01
N ILE A 40 -26.19 -13.71 -31.68
CA ILE A 40 -26.89 -14.79 -31.01
C ILE A 40 -28.24 -14.22 -30.54
N GLN A 41 -29.32 -14.67 -31.19
CA GLN A 41 -30.68 -14.46 -30.70
C GLN A 41 -30.84 -15.13 -29.33
N ARG A 42 -31.07 -14.33 -28.28
CA ARG A 42 -31.61 -14.82 -27.01
C ARG A 42 -33.10 -14.50 -26.97
N SER A 43 -33.89 -15.56 -26.86
CA SER A 43 -35.33 -15.53 -26.62
C SER A 43 -35.62 -14.88 -25.26
N ALA A 44 -36.44 -13.83 -25.29
CA ALA A 44 -36.96 -13.16 -24.11
C ALA A 44 -38.00 -14.06 -23.43
N SER A 45 -37.76 -14.41 -22.16
CA SER A 45 -38.80 -14.94 -21.27
C SER A 45 -39.21 -13.81 -20.34
N HIS A 46 -40.47 -13.40 -20.45
CA HIS A 46 -41.15 -12.46 -19.57
C HIS A 46 -41.04 -12.92 -18.11
N LEU A 47 -40.59 -12.03 -17.22
CA LEU A 47 -40.79 -12.15 -15.78
C LEU A 47 -41.38 -10.82 -15.30
N GLU A 48 -42.65 -10.90 -14.89
CA GLU A 48 -43.43 -9.81 -14.31
C GLU A 48 -42.82 -9.38 -12.98
N LEU A 49 -42.50 -8.09 -12.85
CA LEU A 49 -42.20 -7.46 -11.56
C LEU A 49 -43.52 -7.09 -10.87
N SER A 50 -43.81 -7.74 -9.74
CA SER A 50 -44.77 -7.26 -8.75
C SER A 50 -44.11 -6.18 -7.90
N SER A 51 -44.67 -4.98 -7.98
CA SER A 51 -44.47 -3.88 -7.03
C SER A 51 -44.98 -4.26 -5.63
N ASP A 52 -44.54 -3.48 -4.64
CA ASP A 52 -45.09 -3.30 -3.29
C ASP A 52 -44.40 -4.07 -2.14
N LYS A 53 -43.47 -3.37 -1.48
CA LYS A 53 -43.46 -3.22 -0.01
C LYS A 53 -42.43 -2.17 0.43
N GLU A 54 -42.93 -1.05 0.95
CA GLU A 54 -42.16 -0.08 1.72
C GLU A 54 -41.64 -0.69 3.03
N PRO A 55 -40.42 -0.34 3.49
CA PRO A 55 -39.94 -0.68 4.82
C PRO A 55 -40.39 0.34 5.88
N PRO A 56 -40.60 -0.08 7.15
CA PRO A 56 -41.11 0.80 8.20
C PRO A 56 -40.03 1.72 8.80
N LEU A 57 -40.48 2.92 9.17
CA LEU A 57 -39.75 3.95 9.92
C LEU A 57 -39.04 3.41 11.18
N MET A 58 -37.76 3.74 11.33
CA MET A 58 -37.04 3.59 12.59
C MET A 58 -37.42 4.71 13.57
N THR A 59 -37.94 4.30 14.73
CA THR A 59 -38.13 5.11 15.93
C THR A 59 -36.80 5.48 16.59
N THR A 60 -36.63 6.77 16.88
CA THR A 60 -35.52 7.38 17.62
C THR A 60 -35.53 6.98 19.10
N VAL A 61 -34.40 6.52 19.62
CA VAL A 61 -34.15 6.26 21.05
C VAL A 61 -33.42 7.48 21.66
N PRO A 62 -33.84 8.01 22.84
CA PRO A 62 -33.19 9.15 23.45
C PRO A 62 -31.88 8.77 24.16
N VAL A 63 -30.85 9.58 23.96
CA VAL A 63 -29.55 9.49 24.65
C VAL A 63 -29.65 10.29 25.96
N ASN A 64 -29.58 9.60 27.10
CA ASN A 64 -29.39 10.23 28.41
C ASN A 64 -27.88 10.35 28.69
N SER A 65 -27.37 11.58 28.71
CA SER A 65 -26.02 11.93 29.12
C SER A 65 -25.97 12.14 30.64
N ALA A 66 -25.32 11.22 31.36
CA ALA A 66 -24.94 11.40 32.75
C ALA A 66 -23.42 11.68 32.82
N THR A 67 -23.09 12.91 33.24
CA THR A 67 -21.75 13.38 33.61
C THR A 67 -21.27 12.70 34.90
N ALA A 68 -20.10 12.06 34.85
CA ALA A 68 -19.37 11.60 36.03
C ALA A 68 -18.02 12.33 36.11
N GLU A 69 -17.78 12.99 37.24
CA GLU A 69 -16.53 13.67 37.61
C GLU A 69 -15.38 12.66 37.84
N PRO A 70 -14.11 13.05 37.59
CA PRO A 70 -12.96 12.24 37.97
C PRO A 70 -12.54 12.48 39.44
N PRO A 71 -12.05 11.45 40.16
CA PRO A 71 -11.55 11.58 41.53
C PRO A 71 -10.11 12.15 41.59
N PRO A 72 -9.66 12.60 42.78
CA PRO A 72 -8.43 13.38 42.94
C PRO A 72 -7.18 12.48 42.89
N VAL A 73 -6.10 13.02 42.33
CA VAL A 73 -4.77 12.38 42.33
C VAL A 73 -3.95 13.01 43.45
N ASP A 74 -3.69 12.21 44.49
CA ASP A 74 -2.75 12.55 45.56
C ASP A 74 -1.30 12.39 45.09
N GLY A 75 -0.48 13.34 45.54
CA GLY A 75 0.91 13.50 45.14
C GLY A 75 1.87 12.49 45.77
N VAL A 76 2.91 12.15 45.02
CA VAL A 76 4.18 11.65 45.57
C VAL A 76 5.31 12.41 44.89
N THR A 77 5.98 13.22 45.70
CA THR A 77 7.22 13.93 45.38
C THR A 77 8.41 12.97 45.42
N SER A 78 9.20 12.93 44.35
CA SER A 78 10.58 12.47 44.41
C SER A 78 11.47 13.42 43.59
N GLY A 79 12.40 14.05 44.31
CA GLY A 79 13.32 15.04 43.77
C GLY A 79 14.43 14.41 42.95
N LEU A 80 14.84 15.12 41.91
CA LEU A 80 16.12 14.95 41.24
C LEU A 80 16.64 16.33 40.86
N THR A 81 17.78 16.66 41.45
CA THR A 81 18.56 17.87 41.27
C THR A 81 19.22 17.90 39.88
N SER A 82 19.03 18.98 39.13
CA SER A 82 19.84 19.31 37.95
C SER A 82 20.38 20.74 38.08
N GLY A 83 21.70 20.87 38.03
CA GLY A 83 22.42 22.15 37.99
C GLY A 83 22.26 22.92 36.68
N PRO A 84 22.78 24.15 36.61
CA PRO A 84 22.36 25.14 35.62
C PRO A 84 23.17 25.06 34.32
N LEU A 85 22.49 25.17 33.18
CA LEU A 85 23.11 25.60 31.93
C LEU A 85 22.52 26.94 31.51
N GLU A 86 23.43 27.89 31.27
CA GLU A 86 23.20 29.25 30.81
C GLU A 86 22.43 29.28 29.50
N SER A 87 21.31 30.00 29.49
CA SER A 87 20.62 30.42 28.27
C SER A 87 20.90 31.89 27.99
N ALA A 88 21.64 32.17 26.91
CA ALA A 88 21.82 33.51 26.37
C ALA A 88 20.48 34.05 25.83
N GLY A 89 20.00 35.13 26.44
CA GLY A 89 18.80 35.84 26.02
C GLY A 89 19.07 36.79 24.84
N ILE A 90 18.20 36.75 23.84
CA ILE A 90 18.04 37.84 22.86
C ILE A 90 16.67 38.46 23.11
N GLY A 91 16.68 39.66 23.69
CA GLY A 91 15.49 40.42 24.05
C GLY A 91 14.90 41.16 22.85
N TYR A 92 13.58 41.03 22.67
CA TYR A 92 12.79 41.93 21.84
C TYR A 92 12.18 43.03 22.74
N LYS A 93 12.56 44.28 22.48
CA LYS A 93 12.01 45.48 23.12
C LYS A 93 10.60 45.77 22.58
N SER A 94 9.59 45.59 23.43
CA SER A 94 8.30 46.28 23.33
C SER A 94 8.43 47.65 24.00
N LYS A 95 7.99 48.71 23.31
CA LYS A 95 7.59 49.98 23.94
C LYS A 95 6.34 50.51 23.25
N GLN A 96 5.21 50.25 23.89
CA GLN A 96 4.08 51.18 23.89
C GLN A 96 4.43 52.35 24.81
N HIS A 97 4.05 53.57 24.43
CA HIS A 97 3.71 54.61 25.38
C HIS A 97 2.64 55.52 24.78
N LEU A 98 1.52 55.62 25.53
CA LEU A 98 0.48 56.63 25.39
C LEU A 98 1.06 58.04 25.50
N SER A 99 0.41 59.00 24.84
CA SER A 99 0.16 60.31 25.45
C SER A 99 -1.09 60.95 24.86
N ALA A 100 -2.08 61.13 25.72
CA ALA A 100 -3.22 62.02 25.53
C ALA A 100 -2.85 63.45 25.90
N LYS A 101 -3.52 64.43 25.27
CA LYS A 101 -3.71 65.88 25.59
C LYS A 101 -3.90 66.63 24.25
N ASP A 102 -4.74 67.65 24.07
CA ASP A 102 -5.55 68.50 24.95
C ASP A 102 -6.77 68.97 24.13
N GLN A 103 -7.89 69.22 24.84
CA GLN A 103 -9.02 70.01 24.37
C GLN A 103 -8.65 71.49 24.49
N ASP A 104 -8.96 72.31 23.48
CA ASP A 104 -9.33 73.71 23.67
C ASP A 104 -10.24 74.15 22.52
N GLY A 105 -11.34 74.79 22.90
CA GLY A 105 -12.39 75.25 21.99
C GLY A 105 -12.10 76.63 21.39
N TYR A 106 -12.68 76.87 20.21
CA TYR A 106 -12.99 78.20 19.71
C TYR A 106 -14.27 78.12 18.87
N GLU A 107 -15.35 78.68 19.42
CA GLU A 107 -16.50 79.14 18.64
C GLU A 107 -16.02 80.25 17.70
N THR A 108 -16.19 80.07 16.38
CA THR A 108 -16.09 81.18 15.44
C THR A 108 -17.23 81.19 14.44
N ALA A 109 -17.77 82.39 14.32
CA ALA A 109 -18.90 82.87 13.55
C ALA A 109 -19.09 82.27 12.14
N ALA A 110 -20.35 82.00 11.84
CA ALA A 110 -20.88 81.74 10.51
C ALA A 110 -20.60 82.90 9.54
N ALA A 111 -19.68 82.68 8.60
CA ALA A 111 -19.55 83.48 7.39
C ALA A 111 -20.14 82.68 6.22
N ARG A 112 -21.19 83.22 5.60
CA ARG A 112 -21.82 82.66 4.39
C ARG A 112 -20.79 82.64 3.24
N PRO A 113 -20.34 81.48 2.73
CA PRO A 113 -19.48 81.45 1.57
C PRO A 113 -20.32 81.87 0.35
N GLY A 114 -19.90 82.95 -0.30
CA GLY A 114 -20.47 83.41 -1.56
C GLY A 114 -20.43 82.31 -2.61
N ALA A 115 -21.43 82.31 -3.49
CA ALA A 115 -21.73 81.31 -4.52
C ALA A 115 -20.57 80.91 -5.44
N ILE A 116 -19.43 81.62 -5.40
CA ILE A 116 -18.23 81.36 -6.19
C ILE A 116 -17.44 80.15 -5.65
N ALA A 117 -17.41 79.92 -4.32
CA ALA A 117 -16.68 78.78 -3.74
C ALA A 117 -17.31 77.43 -4.09
N GLY A 118 -18.64 77.36 -4.19
CA GLY A 118 -19.37 76.16 -4.59
C GLY A 118 -19.09 75.75 -6.05
N VAL A 119 -18.91 76.73 -6.94
CA VAL A 119 -18.61 76.45 -8.35
C VAL A 119 -17.19 75.89 -8.50
N VAL A 120 -16.22 76.40 -7.76
CA VAL A 120 -14.83 75.91 -7.81
C VAL A 120 -14.71 74.49 -7.24
N ILE A 121 -15.38 74.20 -6.12
CA ILE A 121 -15.40 72.86 -5.52
C ILE A 121 -16.13 71.87 -6.43
N GLY A 122 -17.25 72.27 -7.04
CA GLY A 122 -17.97 71.46 -8.01
C GLY A 122 -17.13 71.09 -9.24
N LEU A 123 -16.41 72.06 -9.81
CA LEU A 123 -15.48 71.83 -10.92
C LEU A 123 -14.32 70.90 -10.52
N PHE A 124 -13.76 71.08 -9.33
CA PHE A 124 -12.68 70.23 -8.83
C PHE A 124 -13.15 68.79 -8.61
N CYS A 125 -14.31 68.58 -7.96
CA CYS A 125 -14.89 67.25 -7.77
C CYS A 125 -15.26 66.59 -9.10
N SER A 126 -15.75 67.34 -10.08
CA SER A 126 -16.05 66.80 -11.41
C SER A 126 -14.78 66.41 -12.18
N LEU A 127 -13.69 67.17 -12.05
CA LEU A 127 -12.39 66.84 -12.66
C LEU A 127 -11.76 65.59 -12.01
N VAL A 128 -11.82 65.48 -10.68
CA VAL A 128 -11.34 64.29 -9.97
C VAL A 128 -12.19 63.06 -10.32
N GLY A 129 -13.52 63.22 -10.39
CA GLY A 129 -14.42 62.16 -10.84
C GLY A 129 -14.11 61.67 -12.26
N PHE A 130 -13.87 62.60 -13.19
CA PHE A 130 -13.45 62.26 -14.55
C PHE A 130 -12.07 61.60 -14.62
N ALA A 131 -11.11 62.06 -13.80
CA ALA A 131 -9.79 61.45 -13.74
C ALA A 131 -9.86 60.02 -13.18
N LEU A 132 -10.69 59.77 -12.16
CA LEU A 132 -10.90 58.43 -11.60
C LEU A 132 -11.65 57.52 -12.58
N LEU A 133 -12.63 58.03 -13.33
CA LEU A 133 -13.32 57.28 -14.38
C LEU A 133 -12.39 56.96 -15.55
N ALA A 134 -11.59 57.93 -15.99
CA ALA A 134 -10.58 57.71 -17.03
C ALA A 134 -9.50 56.73 -16.57
N PHE A 135 -9.07 56.81 -15.31
CA PHE A 135 -8.14 55.86 -14.72
C PHE A 135 -8.75 54.46 -14.61
N ALA A 136 -10.01 54.33 -14.18
CA ALA A 136 -10.71 53.06 -14.11
C ALA A 136 -10.94 52.43 -15.49
N MET A 137 -11.27 53.24 -16.50
CA MET A 137 -11.36 52.78 -17.89
C MET A 137 -9.99 52.41 -18.47
N ALA A 138 -8.93 53.16 -18.17
CA ALA A 138 -7.56 52.80 -18.55
C ALA A 138 -7.10 51.50 -17.87
N TYR A 139 -7.42 51.30 -16.58
CA TYR A 139 -7.07 50.10 -15.82
C TYR A 139 -7.80 48.85 -16.35
N SER A 140 -9.08 48.98 -16.69
CA SER A 140 -9.86 47.89 -17.28
C SER A 140 -9.38 47.53 -18.69
N THR A 141 -8.88 48.49 -19.48
CA THR A 141 -8.26 48.19 -20.78
C THR A 141 -6.87 47.54 -20.71
N GLN A 142 -6.19 47.57 -19.55
CA GLN A 142 -4.93 46.84 -19.35
C GLN A 142 -5.13 45.41 -18.88
N ALA A 143 -6.33 45.04 -18.40
CA ALA A 143 -6.63 43.68 -17.95
C ALA A 143 -6.87 42.68 -19.10
N GLU A 144 -7.05 43.14 -20.34
CA GLU A 144 -7.32 42.26 -21.50
C GLU A 144 -6.19 42.23 -22.55
N LYS A 145 -5.03 42.85 -22.28
CA LYS A 145 -3.92 42.91 -23.26
C LYS A 145 -2.67 42.15 -22.86
N SER A 146 -2.83 41.04 -22.14
CA SER A 146 -1.90 39.91 -22.21
C SER A 146 -2.51 38.81 -23.10
N SER A 147 -2.78 39.14 -24.37
CA SER A 147 -2.76 38.15 -25.46
C SER A 147 -1.30 37.81 -25.77
N ASP A 148 -0.55 37.45 -24.73
CA ASP A 148 0.64 36.65 -24.93
C ASP A 148 0.08 35.35 -25.49
N ASP A 149 0.25 35.14 -26.79
CA ASP A 149 -0.13 33.91 -27.49
C ASP A 149 0.28 32.78 -26.58
N SER A 150 -0.69 32.21 -25.84
CA SER A 150 -0.39 31.24 -24.81
C SER A 150 0.37 30.16 -25.54
N VAL A 151 1.66 30.02 -25.25
CA VAL A 151 2.55 29.13 -26.01
C VAL A 151 2.02 27.73 -25.74
N ALA A 152 1.11 27.29 -26.59
CA ALA A 152 0.47 26.01 -26.46
C ALA A 152 1.60 25.00 -26.59
N CYS A 153 1.77 24.17 -25.55
CA CYS A 153 2.84 23.20 -25.56
C CYS A 153 2.71 22.30 -26.78
N SER A 154 3.67 22.39 -27.69
CA SER A 154 3.67 21.68 -28.98
C SER A 154 4.61 20.47 -28.98
N THR A 155 5.04 20.01 -27.81
CA THR A 155 5.89 18.83 -27.71
C THR A 155 5.04 17.57 -27.88
N ASP A 156 5.65 16.51 -28.40
CA ASP A 156 4.97 15.22 -28.56
C ASP A 156 4.39 14.72 -27.23
N GLN A 157 5.11 14.94 -26.13
CA GLN A 157 4.66 14.55 -24.79
C GLN A 157 3.39 15.30 -24.36
N CYS A 158 3.28 16.59 -24.67
CA CYS A 158 2.08 17.37 -24.38
C CYS A 158 0.88 16.90 -25.20
N HIS A 159 1.08 16.59 -26.49
CA HIS A 159 0.02 16.04 -27.33
C HIS A 159 -0.40 14.64 -26.89
N GLU A 160 0.53 13.79 -26.44
CA GLU A 160 0.24 12.47 -25.89
C GLU A 160 -0.56 12.56 -24.58
N ALA A 161 -0.14 13.44 -23.66
CA ALA A 161 -0.88 13.69 -22.42
C ALA A 161 -2.29 14.22 -22.69
N LEU A 162 -2.45 15.13 -23.65
CA LEU A 162 -3.76 15.66 -24.04
C LEU A 162 -4.66 14.57 -24.64
N LYS A 163 -4.12 13.72 -25.52
CA LYS A 163 -4.86 12.56 -26.06
C LYS A 163 -5.32 11.62 -24.96
N LEU A 164 -4.48 11.39 -23.95
CA LEU A 164 -4.84 10.56 -22.81
C LEU A 164 -6.00 11.17 -22.01
N LEU A 165 -5.96 12.48 -21.75
CA LEU A 165 -7.04 13.20 -21.04
C LEU A 165 -8.35 13.19 -21.82
N ASP A 166 -8.31 13.41 -23.14
CA ASP A 166 -9.50 13.39 -24.00
C ASP A 166 -10.11 11.98 -24.13
N ALA A 167 -9.25 10.94 -24.12
CA ALA A 167 -9.70 9.56 -24.11
C ALA A 167 -10.32 9.14 -22.75
N ALA A 168 -9.94 9.81 -21.66
CA ALA A 168 -10.41 9.54 -20.30
C ALA A 168 -11.74 10.19 -19.98
N GLY A 169 -11.86 11.46 -20.33
CA GLY A 169 -12.91 12.34 -19.87
C GLY A 169 -14.21 12.26 -20.64
N ASN A 170 -15.28 12.72 -20.00
CA ASN A 170 -16.54 13.03 -20.65
C ASN A 170 -16.77 14.55 -20.60
N LEU A 171 -16.31 15.24 -21.64
CA LEU A 171 -16.40 16.70 -21.76
C LEU A 171 -17.83 17.24 -21.87
N THR A 172 -18.86 16.37 -21.92
CA THR A 172 -20.27 16.79 -21.92
C THR A 172 -20.84 16.97 -20.52
N VAL A 173 -20.15 16.49 -19.49
CA VAL A 173 -20.54 16.65 -18.09
C VAL A 173 -19.95 17.95 -17.56
N ASP A 174 -20.70 18.70 -16.75
CA ASP A 174 -20.12 19.88 -16.09
C ASP A 174 -19.18 19.39 -14.97
N PRO A 175 -17.88 19.76 -14.98
CA PRO A 175 -16.97 19.42 -13.89
C PRO A 175 -17.41 19.97 -12.53
N CYS A 176 -18.29 20.98 -12.49
CA CYS A 176 -18.88 21.52 -11.27
C CYS A 176 -19.99 20.63 -10.70
N ASP A 177 -20.64 19.83 -11.54
CA ASP A 177 -21.70 18.90 -11.15
C ASP A 177 -21.13 17.53 -10.79
N ASP A 178 -20.29 16.95 -11.67
CA ASP A 178 -19.59 15.69 -11.42
C ASP A 178 -18.20 15.69 -12.06
N PHE A 179 -17.21 16.16 -11.29
CA PHE A 179 -15.80 16.15 -11.73
C PHE A 179 -15.27 14.73 -11.99
N TYR A 180 -15.78 13.71 -11.29
CA TYR A 180 -15.32 12.35 -11.49
C TYR A 180 -15.81 11.80 -12.82
N GLU A 181 -17.09 12.00 -13.16
CA GLU A 181 -17.61 11.63 -14.47
C GLU A 181 -16.92 12.44 -15.58
N TYR A 182 -16.74 13.75 -15.38
CA TYR A 182 -16.03 14.59 -16.33
C TYR A 182 -14.62 14.08 -16.66
N VAL A 183 -13.86 13.57 -15.69
CA VAL A 183 -12.47 13.13 -15.90
C VAL A 183 -12.34 11.63 -16.22
N CYS A 184 -13.21 10.78 -15.69
CA CYS A 184 -13.00 9.32 -15.67
C CYS A 184 -14.07 8.48 -16.37
N HIS A 185 -15.17 9.07 -16.85
CA HIS A 185 -16.32 8.32 -17.37
C HIS A 185 -15.95 7.32 -18.47
N ARG A 186 -15.22 7.76 -19.51
CA ARG A 186 -14.84 6.86 -20.63
C ARG A 186 -13.84 5.80 -20.20
N TRP A 187 -13.03 6.07 -19.16
CA TRP A 187 -12.18 5.04 -18.57
C TRP A 187 -13.01 3.95 -17.91
N THR A 188 -13.95 4.30 -17.04
CA THR A 188 -14.75 3.29 -16.33
C THR A 188 -15.59 2.40 -17.26
N GLN A 189 -15.97 2.91 -18.44
CA GLN A 189 -16.67 2.14 -19.47
C GLN A 189 -15.79 1.12 -20.20
N ASN A 190 -14.49 1.41 -20.36
CA ASN A 190 -13.57 0.58 -21.13
C ASN A 190 -12.80 -0.43 -20.27
N GLY A 191 -12.90 -0.35 -18.94
CA GLY A 191 -12.21 -1.23 -18.00
C GLY A 191 -11.56 -0.47 -16.85
N SER A 192 -10.82 -1.17 -15.98
CA SER A 192 -10.07 -0.49 -14.92
C SER A 192 -8.73 0.00 -15.46
N PHE A 193 -8.55 1.30 -15.64
CA PHE A 193 -7.26 1.92 -16.02
C PHE A 193 -6.07 1.37 -15.21
N LEU A 194 -6.24 1.26 -13.89
CA LEU A 194 -5.17 0.77 -13.01
C LEU A 194 -4.90 -0.73 -13.23
N GLY A 195 -5.91 -1.51 -13.62
CA GLY A 195 -5.73 -2.89 -14.06
C GLY A 195 -4.92 -2.94 -15.35
N ASP A 196 -5.30 -2.14 -16.34
CA ASP A 196 -4.67 -2.10 -17.66
C ASP A 196 -3.20 -1.64 -17.58
N VAL A 197 -2.91 -0.58 -16.84
CA VAL A 197 -1.52 -0.10 -16.63
C VAL A 197 -0.68 -1.15 -15.93
N MET A 198 -1.22 -1.80 -14.90
CA MET A 198 -0.50 -2.87 -14.22
C MET A 198 -0.30 -4.08 -15.14
N ASP A 199 -1.25 -4.36 -16.02
CA ASP A 199 -1.21 -5.49 -16.95
C ASP A 199 -0.24 -5.26 -18.10
N ASP A 200 -0.20 -4.04 -18.63
CA ASP A 200 0.81 -3.59 -19.57
C ASP A 200 2.20 -3.63 -18.95
N PHE A 201 2.32 -3.17 -17.70
CA PHE A 201 3.57 -3.24 -16.95
C PHE A 201 4.04 -4.69 -16.75
N TYR A 202 3.14 -5.59 -16.35
CA TYR A 202 3.48 -7.00 -16.20
C TYR A 202 3.78 -7.68 -17.53
N SER A 203 3.09 -7.30 -18.61
CA SER A 203 3.34 -7.79 -19.97
C SER A 203 4.71 -7.34 -20.48
N LEU A 204 5.08 -6.08 -20.22
CA LEU A 204 6.40 -5.54 -20.52
C LEU A 204 7.47 -6.31 -19.74
N LEU A 205 7.31 -6.45 -18.42
CA LEU A 205 8.23 -7.21 -17.58
C LEU A 205 8.41 -8.64 -18.08
N ASP A 206 7.32 -9.33 -18.37
CA ASP A 206 7.34 -10.70 -18.84
C ASP A 206 8.05 -10.86 -20.19
N SER A 207 7.81 -9.93 -21.14
CA SER A 207 8.46 -9.94 -22.45
C SER A 207 9.98 -9.86 -22.38
N ILE A 208 10.52 -9.29 -21.30
CA ILE A 208 11.96 -9.10 -21.11
C ILE A 208 12.55 -10.17 -20.18
N ILE A 209 11.80 -10.60 -19.17
CA ILE A 209 12.21 -11.63 -18.20
C ILE A 209 12.32 -13.02 -18.85
N MET A 210 11.44 -13.35 -19.80
CA MET A 210 11.34 -14.70 -20.36
C MET A 210 12.46 -15.11 -21.34
N PRO A 211 12.89 -14.27 -22.30
CA PRO A 211 13.91 -14.68 -23.26
C PRO A 211 15.36 -14.51 -22.76
N GLY A 212 15.58 -13.81 -21.65
CA GLY A 212 16.92 -13.50 -21.15
C GLY A 212 17.64 -14.70 -20.51
N GLU A 213 18.90 -14.90 -20.88
CA GLU A 213 19.86 -15.55 -19.99
C GLU A 213 19.91 -14.78 -18.66
N LEU A 214 20.14 -15.49 -17.55
CA LEU A 214 20.28 -14.86 -16.24
C LEU A 214 21.32 -13.74 -16.35
N PRO A 215 20.97 -12.49 -16.02
CA PRO A 215 21.92 -11.40 -16.15
C PRO A 215 23.10 -11.66 -15.21
N TYR A 216 24.28 -11.85 -15.78
CA TYR A 216 25.53 -11.89 -15.04
C TYR A 216 26.11 -10.47 -14.99
N PRO A 217 26.59 -9.98 -13.83
CA PRO A 217 26.59 -10.65 -12.51
C PRO A 217 25.21 -10.65 -11.85
N ASP A 218 24.97 -11.63 -10.97
CA ASP A 218 23.77 -11.67 -10.13
C ASP A 218 23.83 -10.56 -9.07
N ILE A 219 23.12 -9.47 -9.31
CA ILE A 219 23.00 -8.35 -8.37
C ILE A 219 21.66 -8.46 -7.65
N TYR A 220 21.67 -8.26 -6.33
CA TYR A 220 20.47 -8.23 -5.47
C TYR A 220 19.64 -9.53 -5.44
N GLY A 221 20.25 -10.68 -5.75
CA GLY A 221 19.53 -11.96 -5.78
C GLY A 221 18.56 -12.09 -6.95
N SER A 222 18.85 -11.43 -8.07
CA SER A 222 18.08 -11.54 -9.31
C SER A 222 17.86 -12.98 -9.75
N HIS A 223 18.82 -13.89 -9.55
CA HIS A 223 18.65 -15.31 -9.84
C HIS A 223 17.50 -15.93 -9.03
N ILE A 224 17.34 -15.58 -7.74
CA ILE A 224 16.24 -16.07 -6.89
C ILE A 224 14.90 -15.62 -7.46
N PHE A 225 14.81 -14.35 -7.87
CA PHE A 225 13.62 -13.82 -8.52
C PHE A 225 13.27 -14.59 -9.80
N PHE A 226 14.23 -14.80 -10.71
CA PHE A 226 14.00 -15.54 -11.95
C PHE A 226 13.66 -17.02 -11.70
N HIS A 227 14.34 -17.67 -10.76
CA HIS A 227 14.06 -19.05 -10.39
C HIS A 227 12.67 -19.20 -9.77
N THR A 228 12.26 -18.27 -8.90
CA THR A 228 10.92 -18.24 -8.30
C THR A 228 9.86 -18.04 -9.37
N TYR A 229 10.08 -17.09 -10.29
CA TYR A 229 9.17 -16.85 -11.42
C TYR A 229 9.04 -18.08 -12.34
N ARG A 230 10.16 -18.69 -12.73
CA ARG A 230 10.19 -19.90 -13.58
C ARG A 230 9.58 -21.12 -12.87
N ALA A 231 9.82 -21.29 -11.57
CA ALA A 231 9.23 -22.37 -10.79
C ALA A 231 7.72 -22.20 -10.70
N CYS A 232 7.23 -20.98 -10.43
CA CYS A 232 5.80 -20.69 -10.40
C CYS A 232 5.15 -20.92 -11.77
N THR A 233 5.72 -20.40 -12.86
CA THR A 233 5.14 -20.57 -14.20
C THR A 233 5.10 -22.04 -14.61
N ARG A 234 6.14 -22.83 -14.29
CA ARG A 234 6.10 -24.29 -14.47
C ARG A 234 5.00 -24.94 -13.65
N PHE A 235 4.88 -24.59 -12.37
CA PHE A 235 3.83 -25.09 -11.49
C PHE A 235 2.42 -24.79 -12.01
N MET A 236 2.20 -23.58 -12.52
CA MET A 236 0.90 -23.16 -13.08
C MET A 236 0.61 -23.83 -14.43
N ASN A 237 1.64 -24.12 -15.23
CA ASN A 237 1.49 -24.73 -16.56
C ASN A 237 1.47 -26.27 -16.54
N THR A 238 1.92 -26.92 -15.47
CA THR A 238 1.83 -28.37 -15.33
C THR A 238 0.36 -28.77 -15.16
N SER A 239 -0.24 -29.26 -16.25
CA SER A 239 -1.61 -29.80 -16.27
C SER A 239 -1.76 -31.12 -15.52
N GLU A 240 -0.66 -31.76 -15.09
CA GLU A 240 -0.70 -32.93 -14.22
C GLU A 240 -1.04 -32.53 -12.78
N ASP A 241 -2.35 -32.29 -12.62
CA ASP A 241 -3.17 -31.81 -11.51
C ASP A 241 -2.85 -32.29 -10.09
N THR A 242 -1.93 -33.23 -9.89
CA THR A 242 -1.67 -33.80 -8.56
C THR A 242 -0.20 -33.88 -8.18
N ALA A 243 0.76 -33.83 -9.10
CA ALA A 243 2.16 -34.11 -8.74
C ALA A 243 2.74 -33.07 -7.78
N ALA A 244 2.47 -31.78 -8.02
CA ALA A 244 2.97 -30.71 -7.17
C ALA A 244 2.26 -30.65 -5.81
N LEU A 245 0.93 -30.82 -5.77
CA LEU A 245 0.19 -30.97 -4.51
C LEU A 245 0.61 -32.22 -3.74
N LYS A 246 0.89 -33.34 -4.42
CA LYS A 246 1.44 -34.57 -3.81
C LYS A 246 2.80 -34.34 -3.17
N PHE A 247 3.57 -33.34 -3.60
CA PHE A 247 4.85 -33.01 -2.97
C PHE A 247 4.69 -32.02 -1.81
N VAL A 248 3.88 -30.98 -1.99
CA VAL A 248 3.72 -29.90 -1.01
C VAL A 248 2.79 -30.31 0.13
N LEU A 249 1.64 -30.92 -0.17
CA LEU A 249 0.64 -31.27 0.85
C LEU A 249 1.19 -32.22 1.92
N PRO A 250 1.97 -33.28 1.62
CA PRO A 250 2.50 -34.12 2.69
C PRO A 250 3.48 -33.40 3.61
N ARG A 251 4.24 -32.41 3.11
CA ARG A 251 5.12 -31.58 3.94
C ARG A 251 4.31 -30.67 4.84
N LEU A 252 3.30 -29.99 4.30
CA LEU A 252 2.38 -29.17 5.08
C LEU A 252 1.60 -30.02 6.09
N GLN A 253 1.16 -31.21 5.69
CA GLN A 253 0.46 -32.17 6.54
C GLN A 253 1.37 -32.71 7.64
N LYS A 254 2.67 -32.93 7.38
CA LYS A 254 3.64 -33.29 8.42
C LYS A 254 3.72 -32.19 9.48
N HIS A 255 3.80 -30.93 9.08
CA HIS A 255 3.77 -29.81 10.02
C HIS A 255 2.43 -29.69 10.73
N ALA A 256 1.32 -29.85 10.02
CA ALA A 256 -0.01 -29.80 10.60
C ALA A 256 -0.29 -30.97 11.55
N SER A 257 0.28 -32.15 11.30
CA SER A 257 0.16 -33.30 12.20
C SER A 257 0.84 -33.07 13.55
N SER A 258 1.83 -32.17 13.60
CA SER A 258 2.41 -31.74 14.88
C SER A 258 1.45 -30.89 15.71
N LEU A 259 0.38 -30.34 15.12
CA LEU A 259 -0.70 -29.65 15.83
C LEU A 259 -1.68 -30.62 16.50
N HIS A 260 -1.57 -31.93 16.24
CA HIS A 260 -2.53 -32.91 16.71
C HIS A 260 -2.41 -33.12 18.24
N GLY A 261 -3.50 -32.90 18.97
CA GLY A 261 -3.56 -33.09 20.42
C GLY A 261 -2.97 -31.92 21.23
N LEU A 262 -2.54 -30.85 20.56
CA LEU A 262 -2.06 -29.65 21.24
C LEU A 262 -3.25 -28.81 21.72
N SER A 263 -3.19 -28.36 22.97
CA SER A 263 -4.16 -27.42 23.53
C SER A 263 -3.43 -26.32 24.31
N GLY A 264 -4.07 -25.16 24.47
CA GLY A 264 -3.52 -24.03 25.21
C GLY A 264 -2.13 -23.60 24.70
N ARG A 265 -1.12 -23.73 25.56
CA ARG A 265 0.26 -23.29 25.32
C ARG A 265 0.91 -23.95 24.10
N ASP A 266 0.69 -25.25 23.94
CA ASP A 266 1.38 -26.00 22.88
C ASP A 266 0.87 -25.60 21.50
N LEU A 267 -0.44 -25.31 21.41
CA LEU A 267 -1.06 -24.82 20.18
C LEU A 267 -0.46 -23.48 19.74
N VAL A 268 -0.32 -22.53 20.66
CA VAL A 268 0.30 -21.22 20.38
C VAL A 268 1.74 -21.38 19.92
N THR A 269 2.51 -22.24 20.60
CA THR A 269 3.91 -22.54 20.27
C THR A 269 4.03 -23.14 18.87
N ALA A 270 3.10 -24.03 18.51
CA ALA A 270 3.11 -24.67 17.20
C ALA A 270 2.66 -23.72 16.08
N ILE A 271 1.65 -22.87 16.31
CA ILE A 271 1.27 -21.80 15.37
C ILE A 271 2.45 -20.84 15.14
N ALA A 272 3.08 -20.39 16.23
CA ALA A 272 4.27 -19.53 16.21
C ALA A 272 5.41 -20.16 15.40
N THR A 273 5.69 -21.43 15.67
CA THR A 273 6.69 -22.22 14.94
C THR A 273 6.38 -22.28 13.45
N LEU A 274 5.11 -22.52 13.12
CA LEU A 274 4.67 -22.68 11.75
C LEU A 274 4.77 -21.36 10.99
N SER A 275 4.34 -20.25 11.59
CA SER A 275 4.51 -18.91 11.01
C SER A 275 6.00 -18.57 10.81
N ALA A 276 6.84 -18.81 11.81
CA ALA A 276 8.27 -18.51 11.70
C ALA A 276 8.99 -19.36 10.64
N VAL A 277 8.66 -20.65 10.51
CA VAL A 277 9.33 -21.56 9.57
C VAL A 277 8.80 -21.41 8.15
N SER A 278 7.49 -21.22 7.98
CA SER A 278 6.87 -21.17 6.65
C SER A 278 6.73 -19.74 6.09
N GLY A 279 6.81 -18.72 6.95
CA GLY A 279 6.45 -17.34 6.60
C GLY A 279 4.94 -17.16 6.37
N ILE A 280 4.11 -18.14 6.75
CA ILE A 280 2.65 -18.10 6.58
C ILE A 280 2.02 -17.73 7.92
N ASP A 281 1.30 -16.61 7.94
CA ASP A 281 0.62 -16.13 9.15
C ASP A 281 -0.67 -16.92 9.39
N VAL A 282 -0.60 -17.93 10.28
CA VAL A 282 -1.72 -18.80 10.66
C VAL A 282 -2.38 -18.22 11.89
N ILE A 283 -3.56 -17.61 11.77
CA ILE A 283 -4.27 -16.83 12.84
C ILE A 283 -3.50 -15.59 13.28
N PHE A 284 -2.19 -15.71 13.53
CA PHE A 284 -1.25 -14.64 13.74
C PHE A 284 0.11 -14.99 13.12
N GLY A 285 0.85 -13.95 12.78
CA GLY A 285 2.21 -13.99 12.28
C GLY A 285 3.22 -13.55 13.33
N ILE A 286 4.42 -14.11 13.30
CA ILE A 286 5.56 -13.59 14.04
C ILE A 286 6.54 -12.97 13.06
N GLY A 287 7.04 -11.78 13.38
CA GLY A 287 8.08 -11.14 12.58
C GLY A 287 8.77 -10.03 13.33
N LEU A 288 9.41 -9.16 12.57
CA LEU A 288 10.05 -7.95 13.05
C LEU A 288 9.28 -6.74 12.54
N GLY A 289 9.02 -5.77 13.42
CA GLY A 289 8.41 -4.49 13.12
C GLY A 289 9.38 -3.35 13.42
N LEU A 290 9.20 -2.22 12.73
CA LEU A 290 9.96 -0.99 12.99
C LEU A 290 9.10 0.01 13.74
N ARG A 291 9.64 0.60 14.81
CA ARG A 291 9.06 1.77 15.48
C ARG A 291 10.18 2.69 15.91
N ASN A 292 10.05 3.98 15.64
CA ASN A 292 11.07 4.98 15.99
C ASN A 292 12.48 4.53 15.56
N GLN A 293 12.59 3.95 14.35
CA GLN A 293 13.83 3.39 13.78
C GLN A 293 14.43 2.19 14.53
N SER A 294 13.79 1.72 15.60
CA SER A 294 14.18 0.51 16.31
C SER A 294 13.40 -0.69 15.79
N VAL A 295 14.10 -1.81 15.62
CA VAL A 295 13.50 -3.09 15.27
C VAL A 295 12.99 -3.72 16.55
N HIS A 296 11.78 -4.26 16.53
CA HIS A 296 11.23 -5.03 17.64
C HIS A 296 10.52 -6.27 17.11
N PRO A 297 10.39 -7.33 17.93
CA PRO A 297 9.49 -8.43 17.61
C PRO A 297 8.07 -7.90 17.43
N ALA A 298 7.34 -8.49 16.49
CA ALA A 298 5.97 -8.13 16.21
C ALA A 298 5.12 -9.39 16.03
N ILE A 299 3.98 -9.41 16.68
CA ILE A 299 2.87 -10.33 16.42
C ILE A 299 1.86 -9.59 15.56
N ARG A 300 1.53 -10.16 14.42
CA ARG A 300 0.58 -9.58 13.46
C ARG A 300 -0.67 -10.46 13.40
N GLY A 301 -1.85 -9.87 13.30
CA GLY A 301 -3.04 -10.63 12.95
C GLY A 301 -2.82 -11.38 11.62
N GLY A 302 -3.24 -12.63 11.57
CA GLY A 302 -3.22 -13.44 10.36
C GLY A 302 -4.44 -13.10 9.49
N ARG A 303 -5.03 -14.13 8.89
CA ARG A 303 -6.21 -13.99 8.02
C ARG A 303 -7.12 -15.21 8.11
N SER A 304 -8.32 -15.11 7.56
CA SER A 304 -9.20 -16.25 7.34
C SER A 304 -8.87 -17.02 6.05
N ILE A 305 -9.40 -18.24 5.91
CA ILE A 305 -9.28 -19.04 4.69
C ILE A 305 -10.01 -18.34 3.57
N ARG A 306 -11.19 -17.78 3.81
CA ARG A 306 -11.93 -16.96 2.82
C ARG A 306 -11.11 -15.78 2.31
N GLN A 307 -10.35 -15.11 3.18
CA GLN A 307 -9.43 -14.05 2.76
C GLN A 307 -8.27 -14.57 1.89
N ALA A 308 -7.75 -15.78 2.15
CA ALA A 308 -6.73 -16.41 1.31
C ALA A 308 -7.28 -16.83 -0.07
N PHE A 309 -8.54 -17.25 -0.13
CA PHE A 309 -9.23 -17.65 -1.36
C PHE A 309 -9.90 -16.48 -2.10
N ARG A 310 -9.65 -15.23 -1.68
CA ARG A 310 -10.26 -14.04 -2.28
C ARG A 310 -9.99 -13.98 -3.79
N GLY A 311 -11.05 -13.82 -4.57
CA GLY A 311 -11.01 -13.74 -6.03
C GLY A 311 -11.23 -15.06 -6.75
N LEU A 312 -11.39 -16.17 -6.02
CA LEU A 312 -11.94 -17.41 -6.57
C LEU A 312 -13.48 -17.32 -6.58
N PRO A 313 -14.15 -17.70 -7.68
CA PRO A 313 -15.61 -17.87 -7.67
C PRO A 313 -15.97 -19.03 -6.77
N ASP A 314 -17.15 -19.02 -6.14
CA ASP A 314 -17.67 -20.15 -5.35
C ASP A 314 -16.67 -20.69 -4.30
N PHE A 315 -16.47 -19.90 -3.24
CA PHE A 315 -15.55 -20.23 -2.14
C PHE A 315 -15.84 -21.60 -1.51
N GLU A 316 -17.12 -21.96 -1.36
CA GLU A 316 -17.52 -23.21 -0.71
C GLU A 316 -17.09 -24.43 -1.51
N SER A 317 -17.32 -24.43 -2.83
CA SER A 317 -16.87 -25.53 -3.70
C SER A 317 -15.34 -25.70 -3.67
N HIS A 318 -14.59 -24.60 -3.68
CA HIS A 318 -13.13 -24.64 -3.60
C HIS A 318 -12.63 -25.12 -2.23
N LEU A 319 -13.33 -24.75 -1.15
CA LEU A 319 -13.04 -25.23 0.19
C LEU A 319 -13.33 -26.73 0.32
N GLU A 320 -14.45 -27.23 -0.22
CA GLU A 320 -14.74 -28.65 -0.28
C GLU A 320 -13.63 -29.43 -1.01
N ALA A 321 -13.22 -28.93 -2.18
CA ALA A 321 -12.13 -29.51 -2.96
C ALA A 321 -10.79 -29.48 -2.18
N ALA A 322 -10.52 -28.40 -1.45
CA ALA A 322 -9.33 -28.25 -0.61
C ALA A 322 -9.31 -29.30 0.52
N VAL A 323 -10.41 -29.42 1.25
CA VAL A 323 -10.54 -30.39 2.35
C VAL A 323 -10.40 -31.81 1.80
N ALA A 324 -11.03 -32.12 0.66
CA ALA A 324 -10.90 -33.42 0.02
C ALA A 324 -9.47 -33.72 -0.43
N ALA A 325 -8.75 -32.74 -0.97
CA ALA A 325 -7.35 -32.90 -1.35
C ALA A 325 -6.45 -33.23 -0.14
N MET A 326 -6.72 -32.64 1.03
CA MET A 326 -5.93 -32.90 2.25
C MET A 326 -6.30 -34.20 2.95
N ALA A 327 -7.58 -34.57 2.96
CA ALA A 327 -8.09 -35.72 3.71
C ALA A 327 -7.76 -37.08 3.06
N ARG A 328 -7.25 -37.11 1.81
CA ARG A 328 -7.01 -38.32 0.98
C ARG A 328 -8.26 -39.18 0.71
N LYS A 329 -9.39 -38.88 1.34
CA LYS A 329 -10.72 -39.44 1.16
C LYS A 329 -11.73 -38.27 1.14
N ALA A 330 -12.91 -38.50 0.56
CA ALA A 330 -13.99 -37.53 0.61
C ALA A 330 -14.30 -37.20 2.09
N PRO A 331 -14.18 -35.93 2.50
CA PRO A 331 -14.44 -35.56 3.87
C PRO A 331 -15.94 -35.69 4.15
N PRO A 332 -16.34 -35.99 5.40
CA PRO A 332 -17.74 -35.86 5.79
C PRO A 332 -18.22 -34.44 5.49
N LYS A 333 -19.45 -34.28 4.97
CA LYS A 333 -20.03 -32.95 4.68
C LYS A 333 -20.12 -32.10 5.95
N GLU A 334 -20.30 -32.77 7.09
CA GLU A 334 -20.31 -32.17 8.42
C GLU A 334 -18.98 -31.47 8.72
N LEU A 335 -17.84 -32.08 8.36
CA LEU A 335 -16.52 -31.50 8.60
C LEU A 335 -16.34 -30.19 7.82
N VAL A 336 -16.73 -30.15 6.55
CA VAL A 336 -16.63 -28.93 5.74
C VAL A 336 -17.53 -27.83 6.31
N THR A 337 -18.76 -28.19 6.70
CA THR A 337 -19.71 -27.26 7.31
C THR A 337 -19.15 -26.66 8.60
N ASP A 338 -18.48 -27.46 9.42
CA ASP A 338 -17.87 -26.99 10.66
C ASP A 338 -16.63 -26.12 10.42
N ILE A 339 -15.84 -26.42 9.38
CA ILE A 339 -14.73 -25.55 8.96
C ILE A 339 -15.26 -24.20 8.46
N LEU A 340 -16.36 -24.17 7.69
CA LEU A 340 -16.98 -22.93 7.23
C LEU A 340 -17.46 -22.07 8.39
N LYS A 341 -18.16 -22.67 9.36
CA LYS A 341 -18.59 -21.96 10.58
C LYS A 341 -17.40 -21.38 11.35
N LEU A 342 -16.32 -22.15 11.48
CA LEU A 342 -15.08 -21.65 12.11
C LEU A 342 -14.47 -20.49 11.32
N ASP A 343 -14.44 -20.59 9.98
CA ASP A 343 -13.91 -19.53 9.12
C ASP A 343 -14.74 -18.25 9.18
N ASP A 344 -16.07 -18.36 9.28
CA ASP A 344 -16.97 -17.22 9.43
C ASP A 344 -16.74 -16.51 10.77
N ILE A 345 -16.57 -17.28 11.86
CA ILE A 345 -16.23 -16.73 13.18
C ILE A 345 -14.87 -16.02 13.14
N VAL A 346 -13.86 -16.64 12.53
CA VAL A 346 -12.52 -16.06 12.42
C VAL A 346 -12.54 -14.82 11.52
N SER A 347 -13.25 -14.85 10.40
CA SER A 347 -13.42 -13.71 9.49
C SER A 347 -14.12 -12.54 10.20
N ALA A 348 -15.21 -12.81 10.93
CA ALA A 348 -15.91 -11.80 11.71
C ALA A 348 -15.03 -11.20 12.80
N ALA A 349 -14.17 -11.99 13.44
CA ALA A 349 -13.20 -11.49 14.41
C ALA A 349 -12.18 -10.53 13.78
N PHE A 350 -11.79 -10.75 12.52
CA PHE A 350 -10.92 -9.83 11.77
C PHE A 350 -11.64 -8.59 11.25
N GLU A 351 -12.90 -8.70 10.82
CA GLU A 351 -13.67 -7.62 10.19
C GLU A 351 -14.31 -6.65 11.19
N ASN A 352 -14.87 -7.16 12.30
CA ASN A 352 -15.66 -6.35 13.23
C ASN A 352 -14.84 -5.40 14.11
N ASN A 353 -13.54 -5.35 13.95
CA ASN A 353 -12.66 -4.72 14.92
C ASN A 353 -11.81 -3.66 14.22
N SER A 354 -12.39 -2.45 14.10
CA SER A 354 -11.73 -1.25 13.58
C SER A 354 -10.46 -0.88 14.36
N ASP A 355 -10.30 -1.42 15.58
CA ASP A 355 -9.09 -1.31 16.40
C ASP A 355 -7.89 -2.12 15.88
N THR A 356 -8.05 -2.89 14.79
CA THR A 356 -6.95 -3.58 14.08
C THR A 356 -5.75 -2.68 13.74
N ARG A 357 -5.95 -1.36 13.68
CA ARG A 357 -4.90 -0.38 13.35
C ARG A 357 -4.12 0.16 14.54
N LEU A 358 -4.56 -0.10 15.78
CA LEU A 358 -3.84 0.38 16.95
C LEU A 358 -2.64 -0.53 17.23
N LEU A 359 -1.45 0.02 17.04
CA LEU A 359 -0.19 -0.55 17.48
C LEU A 359 -0.17 -0.57 19.01
N ASN A 360 -0.50 -1.72 19.61
CA ASN A 360 -0.34 -1.91 21.04
C ASN A 360 1.11 -2.31 21.32
N LEU A 361 1.84 -1.43 22.01
CA LEU A 361 3.10 -1.81 22.66
C LEU A 361 2.73 -2.55 23.94
N SER A 362 3.16 -3.80 24.07
CA SER A 362 2.91 -4.59 25.28
C SER A 362 4.21 -5.18 25.79
N ALA A 363 4.34 -5.21 27.11
CA ALA A 363 5.43 -5.93 27.74
C ALA A 363 5.22 -7.44 27.50
N ILE A 364 6.30 -8.19 27.34
CA ILE A 364 6.28 -9.66 27.21
C ILE A 364 5.57 -10.27 28.43
N THR A 365 5.81 -9.73 29.63
CA THR A 365 5.21 -10.20 30.88
C THR A 365 3.70 -10.05 30.90
N ASP A 366 3.17 -8.89 30.48
CA ASP A 366 1.73 -8.61 30.48
C ASP A 366 0.98 -9.51 29.50
N THR A 367 1.66 -9.89 28.42
CA THR A 367 1.05 -10.68 27.37
C THR A 367 1.18 -12.18 27.59
N ALA A 368 2.31 -12.63 28.16
CA ALA A 368 2.48 -14.00 28.62
C ALA A 368 1.42 -14.37 29.67
N LEU A 369 0.97 -13.42 30.49
CA LEU A 369 -0.12 -13.65 31.44
C LEU A 369 -1.48 -13.91 30.78
N GLN A 370 -1.72 -13.37 29.58
CA GLN A 370 -3.06 -13.36 28.97
C GLN A 370 -3.24 -14.38 27.84
N LEU A 371 -2.20 -14.64 27.03
CA LEU A 371 -2.29 -15.63 25.96
C LEU A 371 -1.64 -16.95 26.35
N ALA A 372 -2.48 -17.86 26.85
CA ALA A 372 -2.18 -19.28 27.08
C ALA A 372 -0.93 -19.57 27.93
N ARG A 373 -0.39 -18.59 28.67
CA ARG A 373 0.86 -18.71 29.42
C ARG A 373 2.04 -19.16 28.57
N SER A 374 2.08 -18.80 27.29
CA SER A 374 3.16 -19.18 26.38
C SER A 374 4.46 -18.44 26.69
N ASP A 375 5.59 -19.14 26.61
CA ASP A 375 6.91 -18.52 26.74
C ASP A 375 7.31 -17.84 25.41
N TRP A 376 6.71 -16.67 25.16
CA TRP A 376 6.99 -15.86 23.99
C TRP A 376 8.46 -15.44 23.91
N SER A 377 9.14 -15.32 25.05
CA SER A 377 10.58 -15.03 25.08
C SER A 377 11.37 -16.17 24.43
N SER A 378 11.08 -17.42 24.80
CA SER A 378 11.71 -18.59 24.17
C SER A 378 11.42 -18.66 22.68
N LEU A 379 10.19 -18.35 22.25
CA LEU A 379 9.82 -18.32 20.82
C LEU A 379 10.59 -17.25 20.05
N PHE A 380 10.62 -16.01 20.54
CA PHE A 380 11.37 -14.93 19.90
C PHE A 380 12.87 -15.20 19.90
N GLN A 381 13.42 -15.76 20.98
CA GLN A 381 14.82 -16.17 21.02
C GLN A 381 15.10 -17.27 19.98
N LYS A 382 14.22 -18.27 19.88
CA LYS A 382 14.40 -19.40 18.95
C LYS A 382 14.32 -18.99 17.49
N TYR A 383 13.37 -18.12 17.13
CA TYR A 383 13.07 -17.83 15.72
C TYR A 383 13.63 -16.50 15.21
N LEU A 384 13.80 -15.51 16.10
CA LEU A 384 14.28 -14.18 15.74
C LEU A 384 15.69 -13.91 16.30
N ASN A 385 16.29 -14.88 17.00
CA ASN A 385 17.54 -14.71 17.75
C ASN A 385 17.50 -13.46 18.67
N TRP A 386 16.32 -13.22 19.26
CA TRP A 386 16.03 -11.98 19.97
C TRP A 386 16.02 -12.21 21.47
N SER A 387 17.05 -11.71 22.17
CA SER A 387 17.30 -12.00 23.59
C SER A 387 17.06 -10.81 24.55
N HIS A 388 16.69 -9.62 24.04
CA HIS A 388 16.95 -8.37 24.78
C HIS A 388 15.81 -7.35 24.88
N THR A 389 14.54 -7.72 24.70
CA THR A 389 13.47 -6.71 24.87
C THR A 389 12.40 -7.16 25.83
N GLU A 390 12.07 -6.26 26.76
CA GLU A 390 10.85 -6.33 27.56
C GLU A 390 9.59 -6.12 26.71
N TRP A 391 9.72 -5.60 25.48
CA TRP A 391 8.60 -5.10 24.68
C TRP A 391 8.55 -5.71 23.27
N PHE A 392 7.34 -5.90 22.77
CA PHE A 392 7.07 -6.28 21.38
C PHE A 392 5.78 -5.60 20.89
N PHE A 393 5.58 -5.60 19.57
CA PHE A 393 4.36 -5.07 18.96
C PHE A 393 3.31 -6.14 18.81
N TRP A 394 2.06 -5.77 19.09
CA TRP A 394 0.94 -6.59 18.69
C TRP A 394 -0.03 -5.76 17.86
N THR A 395 -0.22 -6.14 16.59
CA THR A 395 -1.34 -5.66 15.77
C THR A 395 -2.42 -6.72 15.71
N GLY A 396 -3.65 -6.34 16.03
CA GLY A 396 -4.76 -7.30 16.07
C GLY A 396 -4.79 -8.18 17.34
N ARG A 397 -4.45 -7.62 18.51
CA ARG A 397 -4.41 -8.36 19.80
C ARG A 397 -5.74 -9.00 20.16
N ASN A 398 -6.80 -8.20 20.26
CA ASN A 398 -8.12 -8.66 20.67
C ASN A 398 -8.68 -9.75 19.73
N GLN A 399 -8.34 -9.64 18.44
CA GLN A 399 -8.70 -10.57 17.38
C GLN A 399 -7.99 -11.91 17.60
N ALA A 400 -6.66 -11.88 17.75
CA ALA A 400 -5.88 -13.08 18.00
C ALA A 400 -6.28 -13.77 19.32
N GLU A 401 -6.53 -13.01 20.39
CA GLU A 401 -7.03 -13.54 21.67
C GLU A 401 -8.41 -14.21 21.50
N SER A 402 -9.34 -13.54 20.81
CA SER A 402 -10.68 -14.09 20.55
C SER A 402 -10.59 -15.37 19.72
N ILE A 403 -9.79 -15.36 18.65
CA ILE A 403 -9.61 -16.53 17.78
C ILE A 403 -8.94 -17.67 18.54
N LEU A 404 -7.90 -17.39 19.34
CA LEU A 404 -7.23 -18.42 20.14
C LEU A 404 -8.13 -18.99 21.22
N LYS A 405 -9.02 -18.19 21.81
CA LYS A 405 -10.06 -18.68 22.72
C LYS A 405 -11.02 -19.63 21.99
N ILE A 406 -11.58 -19.19 20.85
CA ILE A 406 -12.51 -19.98 20.04
C ILE A 406 -11.87 -21.30 19.57
N ILE A 407 -10.65 -21.24 19.06
CA ILE A 407 -9.93 -22.41 18.58
C ILE A 407 -9.46 -23.28 19.74
N GLY A 408 -9.08 -22.68 20.88
CA GLY A 408 -8.71 -23.41 22.10
C GLY A 408 -9.88 -24.20 22.67
N GLU A 409 -11.06 -23.60 22.76
CA GLU A 409 -12.31 -24.26 23.19
C GLU A 409 -12.71 -25.40 22.24
N ASN A 410 -12.36 -25.28 20.95
CA ASN A 410 -12.62 -26.29 19.93
C ASN A 410 -11.40 -27.13 19.54
N ALA A 411 -10.27 -27.06 20.27
CA ALA A 411 -8.97 -27.56 19.79
C ALA A 411 -8.94 -29.08 19.60
N THR A 412 -9.79 -29.80 20.34
CA THR A 412 -9.95 -31.25 20.24
C THR A 412 -10.82 -31.66 19.04
N SER A 413 -11.62 -30.74 18.49
CA SER A 413 -12.44 -31.02 17.33
C SER A 413 -11.57 -31.33 16.11
N GLU A 414 -12.06 -32.24 15.26
CA GLU A 414 -11.44 -32.51 13.97
C GLU A 414 -11.47 -31.27 13.05
N ALA A 415 -12.54 -30.45 13.16
CA ALA A 415 -12.71 -29.22 12.41
C ALA A 415 -11.64 -28.16 12.71
N ALA A 416 -11.29 -27.91 13.98
CA ALA A 416 -10.25 -26.94 14.33
C ALA A 416 -8.86 -27.36 13.80
N ARG A 417 -8.54 -28.66 13.86
CA ARG A 417 -7.29 -29.21 13.31
C ARG A 417 -7.26 -29.10 11.78
N ALA A 418 -8.36 -29.47 11.12
CA ALA A 418 -8.49 -29.33 9.68
C ALA A 418 -8.40 -27.86 9.25
N TYR A 419 -9.01 -26.95 10.00
CA TYR A 419 -8.96 -25.50 9.77
C TYR A 419 -7.53 -24.96 9.86
N LEU A 420 -6.77 -25.30 10.91
CA LEU A 420 -5.36 -24.89 11.03
C LEU A 420 -4.48 -25.47 9.92
N SER A 421 -4.73 -26.73 9.55
CA SER A 421 -4.03 -27.37 8.43
C SER A 421 -4.32 -26.66 7.10
N LEU A 422 -5.59 -26.30 6.89
CA LEU A 422 -6.03 -25.55 5.71
C LEU A 422 -5.40 -24.17 5.67
N GLN A 423 -5.34 -23.44 6.79
CA GLN A 423 -4.73 -22.11 6.85
C GLN A 423 -3.28 -22.10 6.34
N VAL A 424 -2.52 -23.14 6.68
CA VAL A 424 -1.14 -23.34 6.24
C VAL A 424 -1.07 -23.64 4.75
N ALA A 425 -2.03 -24.42 4.24
CA ALA A 425 -2.10 -24.78 2.83
C ALA A 425 -2.86 -23.75 1.98
N ALA A 426 -3.51 -22.75 2.58
CA ALA A 426 -4.54 -21.95 1.93
C ALA A 426 -3.98 -21.15 0.76
N ASP A 427 -2.79 -20.54 0.90
CA ASP A 427 -2.15 -19.84 -0.22
C ASP A 427 -1.78 -20.77 -1.37
N VAL A 428 -1.22 -21.93 -1.04
CA VAL A 428 -0.80 -22.92 -2.05
C VAL A 428 -2.02 -23.47 -2.79
N LEU A 429 -3.09 -23.76 -2.04
CA LEU A 429 -4.36 -24.23 -2.57
C LEU A 429 -5.07 -23.15 -3.38
N ALA A 430 -5.09 -21.90 -2.91
CA ALA A 430 -5.65 -20.78 -3.65
C ALA A 430 -4.92 -20.55 -4.97
N LEU A 431 -3.58 -20.62 -4.96
CA LEU A 431 -2.78 -20.57 -6.19
C LEU A 431 -3.08 -21.75 -7.12
N TYR A 432 -3.22 -22.96 -6.59
CA TYR A 432 -3.59 -24.16 -7.36
C TYR A 432 -4.99 -24.03 -7.98
N PHE A 433 -6.01 -23.62 -7.23
CA PHE A 433 -7.34 -23.44 -7.79
C PHE A 433 -7.40 -22.31 -8.80
N LYS A 434 -6.67 -21.23 -8.54
CA LYS A 434 -6.51 -20.15 -9.51
C LYS A 434 -5.87 -20.67 -10.80
N SER A 435 -4.87 -21.55 -10.72
CA SER A 435 -4.25 -22.14 -11.91
C SER A 435 -5.24 -22.93 -12.76
N ARG A 436 -6.14 -23.70 -12.13
CA ARG A 436 -7.17 -24.48 -12.83
C ARG A 436 -8.25 -23.61 -13.47
N LEU A 437 -8.69 -22.57 -12.75
CA LEU A 437 -9.62 -21.60 -13.31
C LEU A 437 -9.01 -20.92 -14.53
N LEU A 438 -7.74 -20.49 -14.40
CA LEU A 438 -7.03 -19.86 -15.49
C LEU A 438 -6.81 -20.83 -16.66
N SER A 439 -6.40 -22.07 -16.43
CA SER A 439 -6.13 -23.05 -17.51
C SER A 439 -7.37 -23.42 -18.32
N SER A 440 -8.58 -23.27 -17.74
CA SER A 440 -9.84 -23.48 -18.45
C SER A 440 -10.23 -22.33 -19.40
N ALA A 441 -9.62 -21.15 -19.26
CA ALA A 441 -9.91 -20.00 -20.09
C ALA A 441 -8.88 -19.84 -21.22
N ASP A 442 -9.31 -19.50 -22.43
CA ASP A 442 -8.41 -19.17 -23.56
C ASP A 442 -7.46 -17.98 -23.25
N THR A 443 -7.73 -17.22 -22.18
CA THR A 443 -6.90 -16.12 -21.65
C THR A 443 -5.90 -16.56 -20.56
N SER A 444 -5.61 -17.86 -20.43
CA SER A 444 -4.86 -18.46 -19.32
C SER A 444 -3.42 -17.95 -19.13
N GLN A 445 -2.69 -17.70 -20.22
CA GLN A 445 -1.25 -17.41 -20.15
C GLN A 445 -0.92 -16.04 -19.53
N PRO A 446 -1.49 -14.91 -19.97
CA PRO A 446 -1.17 -13.60 -19.40
C PRO A 446 -1.41 -13.54 -17.88
N GLU A 447 -2.55 -14.06 -17.42
CA GLU A 447 -2.90 -14.07 -16.00
C GLU A 447 -2.02 -15.00 -15.16
N THR A 448 -1.58 -16.12 -15.73
CA THR A 448 -0.61 -17.01 -15.09
C THR A 448 0.72 -16.30 -14.87
N ARG A 449 1.23 -15.64 -15.91
CA ARG A 449 2.50 -14.91 -15.86
C ARG A 449 2.42 -13.75 -14.87
N LYS A 450 1.36 -12.95 -14.91
CA LYS A 450 1.06 -11.87 -13.94
C LYS A 450 1.02 -12.39 -12.50
N THR A 451 0.36 -13.53 -12.26
CA THR A 451 0.29 -14.14 -10.93
C THR A 451 1.69 -14.55 -10.44
N CYS A 452 2.48 -15.20 -11.28
CA CYS A 452 3.83 -15.63 -10.93
C CYS A 452 4.80 -14.47 -10.75
N LEU A 453 4.66 -13.40 -11.53
CA LEU A 453 5.47 -12.20 -11.42
C LEU A 453 5.18 -11.48 -10.10
N LYS A 454 3.90 -11.34 -9.73
CA LYS A 454 3.49 -10.85 -8.40
C LYS A 454 4.09 -11.68 -7.28
N ALA A 455 4.06 -13.01 -7.39
CA ALA A 455 4.65 -13.91 -6.40
C ALA A 455 6.17 -13.71 -6.28
N ALA A 456 6.89 -13.68 -7.41
CA ALA A 456 8.33 -13.46 -7.43
C ALA A 456 8.72 -12.08 -6.86
N CYS A 457 7.97 -11.03 -7.17
CA CYS A 457 8.18 -9.70 -6.61
C CYS A 457 7.88 -9.62 -5.10
N ARG A 458 6.96 -10.44 -4.59
CA ARG A 458 6.73 -10.54 -3.13
C ARG A 458 7.88 -11.24 -2.41
N VAL A 459 8.39 -12.33 -2.98
CA VAL A 459 9.50 -13.11 -2.40
C VAL A 459 10.83 -12.34 -2.48
N SER A 460 11.04 -11.60 -3.57
CA SER A 460 12.30 -10.91 -3.83
C SER A 460 12.04 -9.47 -4.30
N SER A 461 11.47 -8.65 -3.42
CA SER A 461 11.07 -7.27 -3.72
C SER A 461 12.23 -6.39 -4.20
N HIS A 462 13.41 -6.50 -3.58
CA HIS A 462 14.60 -5.77 -4.01
C HIS A 462 15.07 -6.18 -5.41
N ALA A 463 15.14 -7.50 -5.68
CA ALA A 463 15.49 -8.02 -6.99
C ALA A 463 14.48 -7.58 -8.06
N CYS A 464 13.18 -7.66 -7.77
CA CYS A 464 12.12 -7.20 -8.66
C CYS A 464 12.22 -5.68 -8.92
N SER A 465 12.41 -4.86 -7.88
CA SER A 465 12.62 -3.41 -8.02
C SER A 465 13.85 -3.09 -8.87
N TYR A 466 14.95 -3.81 -8.68
CA TYR A 466 16.16 -3.65 -9.50
C TYR A 466 15.91 -4.00 -10.97
N GLN A 467 15.21 -5.11 -11.24
CA GLN A 467 14.83 -5.43 -12.63
C GLN A 467 13.94 -4.33 -13.20
N ILE A 468 12.94 -3.85 -12.46
CA ILE A 468 12.06 -2.77 -12.92
C ILE A 468 12.85 -1.51 -13.28
N ASP A 469 13.75 -1.05 -12.40
CA ASP A 469 14.57 0.14 -12.63
C ASP A 469 15.44 -0.01 -13.89
N ARG A 470 16.11 -1.16 -14.01
CA ARG A 470 16.93 -1.49 -15.17
C ARG A 470 16.13 -1.52 -16.47
N LEU A 471 14.90 -2.05 -16.43
CA LEU A 471 14.05 -2.26 -17.60
C LEU A 471 13.40 -0.97 -18.08
N LEU A 472 12.90 -0.17 -17.14
CA LEU A 472 12.36 1.14 -17.44
C LEU A 472 13.46 2.15 -17.81
N GLY A 473 14.72 1.83 -17.48
CA GLY A 473 15.84 2.73 -17.70
C GLY A 473 15.61 4.07 -17.01
N LEU A 474 14.98 4.05 -15.83
CA LEU A 474 14.58 5.28 -15.15
C LEU A 474 15.85 6.10 -14.90
N PRO A 475 15.97 7.28 -15.53
CA PRO A 475 17.15 8.09 -15.36
C PRO A 475 17.26 8.46 -13.87
N PRO A 476 18.47 8.56 -13.30
CA PRO A 476 18.66 9.09 -11.95
C PRO A 476 17.95 10.44 -11.73
N ILE A 477 17.76 11.20 -12.81
CA ILE A 477 17.01 12.47 -12.87
C ILE A 477 15.57 12.31 -12.34
N ALA A 478 14.90 11.17 -12.58
CA ALA A 478 13.54 10.96 -12.11
C ALA A 478 13.44 10.97 -10.56
N GLU A 479 14.46 10.51 -9.85
CA GLU A 479 14.51 10.55 -8.37
C GLU A 479 14.69 11.99 -7.88
N ALA A 480 15.59 12.76 -8.52
CA ALA A 480 15.81 14.17 -8.21
C ALA A 480 14.58 15.03 -8.49
N ASP A 481 13.93 14.83 -9.64
CA ASP A 481 12.71 15.57 -10.01
C ASP A 481 11.54 15.22 -9.09
N THR A 482 11.38 13.95 -8.72
CA THR A 482 10.33 13.53 -7.78
C THR A 482 10.61 14.07 -6.37
N GLN A 483 11.87 14.11 -5.93
CA GLN A 483 12.25 14.74 -4.68
C GLN A 483 11.99 16.25 -4.72
N ALA A 484 12.33 16.93 -5.81
CA ALA A 484 12.05 18.36 -5.98
C ALA A 484 10.55 18.64 -5.94
N LEU A 485 9.72 17.79 -6.55
CA LEU A 485 8.26 17.90 -6.45
C LEU A 485 7.78 17.71 -5.00
N LEU A 486 8.33 16.73 -4.28
CA LEU A 486 8.03 16.53 -2.87
C LEU A 486 8.41 17.77 -2.06
N ASP A 487 9.59 18.36 -2.30
CA ASP A 487 10.06 19.57 -1.62
C ASP A 487 9.13 20.77 -1.91
N VAL A 488 8.62 20.92 -3.14
CA VAL A 488 7.62 21.94 -3.48
C VAL A 488 6.32 21.73 -2.71
N VAL A 489 5.84 20.50 -2.61
CA VAL A 489 4.64 20.16 -1.83
C VAL A 489 4.88 20.48 -0.35
N VAL A 490 6.00 20.06 0.22
CA VAL A 490 6.36 20.31 1.61
C VAL A 490 6.48 21.81 1.89
N ASP A 491 7.10 22.58 0.99
CA ASP A 491 7.19 24.04 1.11
C ASP A 491 5.80 24.71 1.05
N ALA A 492 4.96 24.30 0.10
CA ALA A 492 3.60 24.79 -0.03
C ALA A 492 2.76 24.52 1.23
N PHE A 493 2.87 23.32 1.82
CA PHE A 493 2.24 22.99 3.09
C PHE A 493 2.80 23.85 4.23
N SER A 494 4.12 24.03 4.29
CA SER A 494 4.78 24.81 5.35
C SER A 494 4.27 26.25 5.43
N LYS A 495 3.98 26.87 4.27
CA LYS A 495 3.43 28.24 4.18
C LYS A 495 2.00 28.36 4.70
N LYS A 496 1.30 27.25 4.93
CA LYS A 496 -0.08 27.20 5.44
C LYS A 496 -0.17 27.06 6.97
N GLN A 497 0.94 27.24 7.70
CA GLN A 497 1.03 27.09 9.18
C GLN A 497 0.01 27.91 10.00
N GLY A 498 -0.65 28.92 9.43
CA GLY A 498 -1.73 29.67 10.08
C GLY A 498 -3.15 29.38 9.56
N LEU A 499 -3.30 28.62 8.48
CA LEU A 499 -4.60 28.31 7.87
C LEU A 499 -5.24 27.04 8.42
N ILE A 500 -4.44 26.17 9.05
CA ILE A 500 -4.89 24.92 9.64
C ILE A 500 -5.05 25.14 11.15
N SER A 501 -6.17 25.75 11.53
CA SER A 501 -6.45 26.17 12.91
C SER A 501 -6.61 25.01 13.91
N TRP A 502 -6.82 23.78 13.44
CA TRP A 502 -7.01 22.61 14.29
C TRP A 502 -5.69 21.93 14.70
N ILE A 503 -4.53 22.37 14.19
CA ILE A 503 -3.21 21.86 14.56
C ILE A 503 -2.49 22.92 15.41
N ASP A 504 -2.07 22.54 16.62
CA ASP A 504 -1.21 23.40 17.44
C ASP A 504 0.22 23.53 16.85
N SER A 505 0.94 24.59 17.25
CA SER A 505 2.27 24.88 16.69
C SER A 505 3.28 23.75 16.92
N TYR A 506 3.15 22.98 18.02
CA TYR A 506 4.05 21.88 18.32
C TYR A 506 3.84 20.70 17.36
N ARG A 507 2.59 20.25 17.21
CA ARG A 507 2.21 19.18 16.27
C ARG A 507 2.54 19.55 14.84
N TRP A 508 2.38 20.82 14.47
CA TRP A 508 2.78 21.32 13.16
C TRP A 508 4.28 21.14 12.91
N VAL A 509 5.13 21.54 13.87
CA VAL A 509 6.59 21.37 13.75
C VAL A 509 6.96 19.90 13.63
N THR A 510 6.34 19.02 14.42
CA THR A 510 6.55 17.57 14.30
C THR A 510 6.16 17.06 12.91
N LEU A 511 4.97 17.40 12.41
CA LEU A 511 4.48 17.01 11.09
C LEU A 511 5.43 17.47 9.98
N MET A 512 5.84 18.73 10.00
CA MET A 512 6.75 19.30 8.99
C MET A 512 8.15 18.70 9.05
N THR A 513 8.62 18.34 10.25
CA THR A 513 9.90 17.63 10.41
C THR A 513 9.82 16.23 9.81
N THR A 514 8.72 15.50 10.02
CA THR A 514 8.50 14.19 9.40
C THR A 514 8.46 14.30 7.88
N PHE A 515 7.75 15.28 7.33
CA PHE A 515 7.70 15.49 5.89
C PHE A 515 9.07 15.80 5.29
N ARG A 516 9.84 16.71 5.91
CA ARG A 516 11.19 17.07 5.44
C ARG A 516 12.20 15.93 5.52
N ASN A 517 12.00 14.99 6.44
CA ASN A 517 12.85 13.81 6.57
C ASN A 517 12.43 12.66 5.64
N THR A 518 11.35 12.83 4.86
CA THR A 518 10.90 11.82 3.89
C THR A 518 11.74 11.94 2.62
N THR A 519 12.36 10.84 2.22
CA THR A 519 13.14 10.76 0.98
C THR A 519 12.45 9.87 -0.04
N VAL A 520 12.48 10.27 -1.30
CA VAL A 520 12.09 9.41 -2.42
C VAL A 520 13.31 8.61 -2.84
N THR A 521 13.24 7.29 -2.72
CA THR A 521 14.33 6.44 -3.20
C THR A 521 13.85 5.06 -3.62
N LEU A 522 14.58 4.44 -4.56
CA LEU A 522 14.28 3.10 -5.03
C LEU A 522 14.83 2.05 -4.05
N PRO A 523 14.04 1.02 -3.67
CA PRO A 523 14.42 0.06 -2.64
C PRO A 523 15.74 -0.68 -2.86
N HIS A 524 16.14 -0.93 -4.11
CA HIS A 524 17.41 -1.59 -4.41
C HIS A 524 18.62 -0.66 -4.24
N ARG A 525 18.45 0.67 -4.39
CA ARG A 525 19.52 1.66 -4.18
C ARG A 525 19.84 1.89 -2.71
N LEU A 526 18.90 1.57 -1.82
CA LEU A 526 19.14 1.52 -0.37
C LEU A 526 20.12 0.42 0.04
N VAL A 527 20.22 -0.65 -0.76
CA VAL A 527 21.16 -1.74 -0.53
C VAL A 527 22.43 -1.40 -1.31
N ARG A 528 23.48 -0.94 -0.61
CA ARG A 528 24.78 -0.77 -1.24
C ARG A 528 25.22 -2.10 -1.85
N PRO A 529 25.71 -2.13 -3.11
CA PRO A 529 26.23 -3.34 -3.71
C PRO A 529 27.25 -3.99 -2.77
N LEU A 530 27.08 -5.27 -2.47
CA LEU A 530 28.04 -6.03 -1.67
C LEU A 530 29.45 -6.02 -2.30
N SER A 531 29.57 -5.68 -3.60
CA SER A 531 30.83 -5.59 -4.33
C SER A 531 31.75 -4.46 -3.87
N ASP A 532 31.24 -3.42 -3.22
CA ASP A 532 32.10 -2.33 -2.69
C ASP A 532 32.83 -2.72 -1.40
N ARG A 533 32.52 -3.89 -0.84
CA ARG A 533 33.36 -4.52 0.16
C ARG A 533 34.27 -5.50 -0.57
N ASN A 534 35.58 -5.22 -0.61
CA ASN A 534 36.66 -6.15 -1.01
C ASN A 534 36.73 -7.45 -0.17
N THR A 535 35.67 -7.79 0.57
CA THR A 535 35.51 -9.05 1.29
C THR A 535 34.35 -9.79 0.63
N PRO A 536 34.57 -11.00 0.08
CA PRO A 536 33.48 -11.83 -0.38
C PRO A 536 32.62 -12.22 0.82
N VAL A 537 31.58 -11.43 1.11
CA VAL A 537 30.52 -11.78 2.06
C VAL A 537 29.50 -12.65 1.33
N TYR A 538 29.96 -13.74 0.72
CA TYR A 538 29.12 -14.90 0.63
C TYR A 538 29.41 -15.66 1.93
N PRO A 539 28.49 -15.75 2.90
CA PRO A 539 28.62 -16.80 3.89
C PRO A 539 28.81 -18.08 3.10
N ASN A 540 29.91 -18.77 3.37
CA ASN A 540 30.26 -20.00 2.70
C ASN A 540 29.02 -20.92 2.73
N ILE A 541 28.36 -21.13 1.59
CA ILE A 541 27.09 -21.88 1.51
C ILE A 541 27.29 -23.32 2.05
N SER A 542 28.54 -23.79 2.10
CA SER A 542 28.89 -25.05 2.79
C SER A 542 28.70 -25.05 4.31
N GLN A 543 28.66 -23.89 4.99
CA GLN A 543 28.34 -23.78 6.42
C GLN A 543 26.82 -23.74 6.70
N TRP A 544 26.00 -23.55 5.67
CA TRP A 544 24.54 -23.69 5.75
C TRP A 544 24.07 -25.12 5.46
N SER A 545 25.01 -26.08 5.48
CA SER A 545 24.73 -27.52 5.40
C SER A 545 24.28 -28.16 6.72
N GLY A 546 24.08 -27.36 7.77
CA GLY A 546 23.40 -27.82 8.98
C GLY A 546 21.94 -28.10 8.68
N ASP A 547 21.61 -29.36 8.40
CA ASP A 547 20.30 -30.01 8.43
C ASP A 547 19.07 -29.08 8.33
N PHE A 548 18.98 -28.30 7.25
CA PHE A 548 17.67 -27.94 6.73
C PHE A 548 17.09 -29.21 6.10
N PRO A 549 15.93 -29.72 6.56
CA PRO A 549 15.31 -30.86 5.93
C PRO A 549 14.97 -30.46 4.50
N ARG A 550 15.67 -31.05 3.52
CA ARG A 550 15.41 -30.89 2.08
C ARG A 550 13.95 -31.06 1.73
#